data_AF-E3M112-F1
#
_entry.id   AF-E3M112-F1
#
_cell.length_a   1.000
_cell.length_b   1.000
_cell.length_c   1.000
_cell.angle_alpha   90.00
_cell.angle_beta   90.00
_cell.angle_gamma   90.00
#
_symmetry.space_group_name_H-M   'P 1'
#
loop_
_entity.id
_entity.type
_entity.pdbx_description
1 polymer ?
#
loop_
_entity_poly.entity_id
_entity_poly.type
_entity_poly.pdbx_seq_one_letter_code
_entity_poly.pdbx_strand_id
1 'polypeptide(L)'
;MNYNNPLVLYPQYYVTLTTPAQLPLVPDAYKPYPHYNLEAVQWALLFGVCFMLGVGMGANDVADAFGTSVGTGTVTVTQAFILATVVEMMGSVASGFAVDGKSLSIVDTSSYADNPDELVIGQIAMLVGCATWLIVATFYSMPVSSIHSLLGATMGFSFVLRGVNGIIWKRAFLIMAVWILSPIASAIFTLITFFLLDVTVLRAKNPVETGLFLLPGIYVIVVFANVFLFLQDGSRVLLLDQIPFMYTVAVSLAIGALGGFLALFVIGPIMKRRLKKKTEELPRIASSLSYTFPIRPSGWLRKAVYWAFPPMRNDDQKAVRLFSFLQILTACFAGFAHGADDIRNCVAPIRDLIHMYNQGYRDDNTQLNISVYVGLLTTLAVLMGIWTLGIRVIRTVGENFAKMNPATGFSVEFGAAVCALATNMYDIPQSMTHCLVGSIFGLGLVRSGPILKWHTVKYVFLSWILTIPVSGLISAAVMYLLQAILS
;
A
#
# COMPACT_ATOMS: atom_id res chain seq x y z
N MET A 1 60.58 -32.56 9.46
CA MET A 1 61.37 -32.27 8.24
C MET A 1 60.99 -30.89 7.75
N ASN A 2 61.97 -29.97 7.73
CA ASN A 2 61.90 -28.66 7.07
C ASN A 2 61.62 -28.80 5.57
N TYR A 3 60.96 -27.82 4.92
CA TYR A 3 61.59 -26.83 4.03
C TYR A 3 60.57 -26.06 3.16
N ASN A 4 60.58 -24.73 3.36
CA ASN A 4 60.60 -23.63 2.38
C ASN A 4 59.65 -23.59 1.16
N ASN A 5 58.82 -22.55 1.18
CA ASN A 5 58.30 -21.80 0.03
C ASN A 5 59.42 -21.37 -0.94
N PRO A 6 59.17 -21.39 -2.27
CA PRO A 6 59.78 -20.46 -3.21
C PRO A 6 58.79 -19.35 -3.60
N LEU A 7 59.25 -18.12 -3.40
CA LEU A 7 58.66 -16.87 -3.91
C LEU A 7 58.71 -16.85 -5.44
N VAL A 8 57.56 -16.62 -6.09
CA VAL A 8 57.50 -16.25 -7.51
C VAL A 8 57.40 -14.73 -7.60
N LEU A 9 58.41 -14.14 -8.25
CA LEU A 9 58.58 -12.72 -8.52
C LEU A 9 57.56 -12.20 -9.54
N TYR A 10 56.80 -11.16 -9.18
CA TYR A 10 56.11 -10.28 -10.13
C TYR A 10 56.94 -8.99 -10.32
N PRO A 11 57.00 -8.42 -11.53
CA PRO A 11 57.83 -7.25 -11.82
C PRO A 11 57.30 -5.99 -11.13
N GLN A 12 58.18 -5.30 -10.42
CA GLN A 12 57.96 -3.98 -9.84
C GLN A 12 57.89 -2.93 -10.95
N TYR A 13 56.70 -2.41 -11.24
CA TYR A 13 56.56 -1.16 -11.99
C TYR A 13 56.78 0.01 -11.05
N TYR A 14 57.88 0.74 -11.23
CA TYR A 14 58.12 2.01 -10.56
C TYR A 14 57.15 3.06 -11.11
N VAL A 15 56.16 3.47 -10.30
CA VAL A 15 55.36 4.67 -10.59
C VAL A 15 56.13 5.87 -10.06
N THR A 16 56.58 6.74 -10.97
CA THR A 16 57.15 8.04 -10.63
C THR A 16 56.04 8.90 -10.02
N LEU A 17 56.13 9.22 -8.72
CA LEU A 17 55.23 10.16 -8.08
C LEU A 17 55.51 11.57 -8.60
N THR A 18 54.74 12.03 -9.58
CA THR A 18 54.61 13.45 -9.88
C THR A 18 53.76 14.09 -8.79
N THR A 19 54.32 15.09 -8.11
CA THR A 19 53.59 15.95 -7.17
C THR A 19 52.39 16.58 -7.90
N PRO A 20 51.17 16.55 -7.34
CA PRO A 20 50.03 17.23 -7.96
C PRO A 20 50.26 18.73 -7.91
N ALA A 21 50.02 19.42 -9.03
CA ALA A 21 50.04 20.88 -9.10
C ALA A 21 49.03 21.45 -8.09
N GLN A 22 49.46 22.42 -7.28
CA GLN A 22 48.57 23.16 -6.39
C GLN A 22 47.49 23.87 -7.23
N LEU A 23 46.22 23.53 -6.97
CA LEU A 23 45.07 24.28 -7.48
C LEU A 23 45.14 25.74 -7.01
N PRO A 24 44.76 26.72 -7.85
CA PRO A 24 44.82 28.12 -7.47
C PRO A 24 43.92 28.41 -6.28
N LEU A 25 44.44 29.13 -5.29
CA LEU A 25 43.69 29.65 -4.15
C LEU A 25 42.65 30.65 -4.65
N VAL A 26 41.37 30.31 -4.50
CA VAL A 26 40.25 31.21 -4.76
C VAL A 26 40.34 32.40 -3.78
N PRO A 27 40.27 33.67 -4.24
CA PRO A 27 40.38 34.82 -3.35
C PRO A 27 39.20 34.89 -2.35
N ASP A 28 39.51 35.12 -1.07
CA ASP A 28 38.58 35.35 0.04
C ASP A 28 37.78 36.66 -0.12
N ALA A 29 36.88 36.71 -1.10
CA ALA A 29 36.00 37.84 -1.34
C ALA A 29 34.53 37.40 -1.37
N TYR A 30 34.05 36.81 -0.28
CA TYR A 30 32.62 36.82 0.02
C TYR A 30 32.41 36.88 1.54
N LYS A 31 32.11 38.09 2.06
CA LYS A 31 31.55 38.21 3.41
C LYS A 31 30.04 37.98 3.34
N PRO A 32 29.48 37.21 4.28
CA PRO A 32 28.18 36.61 4.11
C PRO A 32 27.05 37.59 4.49
N TYR A 33 25.98 37.58 3.71
CA TYR A 33 24.65 37.92 4.23
C TYR A 33 24.35 37.05 5.46
N PRO A 34 23.53 37.49 6.42
CA PRO A 34 23.22 36.69 7.60
C PRO A 34 22.79 35.29 7.15
N HIS A 35 23.62 34.29 7.45
CA HIS A 35 23.43 32.90 7.03
C HIS A 35 22.17 32.35 7.69
N TYR A 36 21.02 32.51 7.06
CA TYR A 36 20.08 31.40 7.09
C TYR A 36 20.81 30.23 6.43
N ASN A 37 20.96 29.12 7.15
CA ASN A 37 21.47 27.90 6.56
C ASN A 37 20.42 27.48 5.51
N LEU A 38 20.68 27.81 4.24
CA LEU A 38 19.74 27.56 3.13
C LEU A 38 19.44 26.07 3.05
N GLU A 39 20.42 25.22 3.38
CA GLU A 39 20.20 23.78 3.56
C GLU A 39 19.21 23.53 4.70
N ALA A 40 19.37 24.13 5.88
CA ALA A 40 18.43 23.92 6.99
C ALA A 40 17.00 24.38 6.66
N VAL A 41 16.85 25.45 5.87
CA VAL A 41 15.53 25.94 5.39
C VAL A 41 14.95 24.99 4.33
N GLN A 42 15.77 24.50 3.40
CA GLN A 42 15.37 23.49 2.41
C GLN A 42 15.00 22.17 3.07
N TRP A 43 15.80 21.69 4.02
CA TRP A 43 15.50 20.52 4.83
C TRP A 43 14.22 20.72 5.63
N ALA A 44 14.04 21.85 6.30
CA ALA A 44 12.81 22.14 7.05
C ALA A 44 11.57 22.19 6.16
N LEU A 45 11.66 22.78 4.95
CA LEU A 45 10.60 22.76 3.95
C LEU A 45 10.31 21.34 3.46
N LEU A 46 11.34 20.58 3.13
CA LEU A 46 11.22 19.20 2.68
C LEU A 46 10.59 18.31 3.77
N PHE A 47 11.02 18.47 5.03
CA PHE A 47 10.43 17.81 6.19
C PHE A 47 8.97 18.19 6.38
N GLY A 48 8.63 19.49 6.28
CA GLY A 48 7.26 19.97 6.39
C GLY A 48 6.36 19.39 5.30
N VAL A 49 6.83 19.33 4.06
CA VAL A 49 6.06 18.78 2.94
C VAL A 49 5.91 17.26 3.07
N CYS A 50 6.95 16.52 3.44
CA CYS A 50 6.84 15.08 3.67
C CYS A 50 5.98 14.75 4.89
N PHE A 51 5.98 15.60 5.91
CA PHE A 51 5.03 15.49 7.01
C PHE A 51 3.59 15.68 6.51
N MET A 52 3.31 16.70 5.70
CA MET A 52 1.98 16.88 5.10
C MET A 52 1.59 15.70 4.21
N LEU A 53 2.53 15.16 3.43
CA LEU A 53 2.29 13.98 2.61
C LEU A 53 1.95 12.75 3.46
N GLY A 54 2.71 12.51 4.54
CA GLY A 54 2.44 11.43 5.49
C GLY A 54 1.06 11.56 6.12
N VAL A 55 0.69 12.77 6.58
CA VAL A 55 -0.67 13.05 7.08
C VAL A 55 -1.72 12.75 6.00
N GLY A 56 -1.48 13.14 4.75
CA GLY A 56 -2.38 12.86 3.63
C GLY A 56 -2.55 11.36 3.34
N MET A 57 -1.44 10.62 3.28
CA MET A 57 -1.43 9.17 3.04
C MET A 57 -2.16 8.42 4.16
N GLY A 58 -1.74 8.60 5.42
CA GLY A 58 -2.38 7.90 6.55
C GLY A 58 -3.87 8.23 6.71
N ALA A 59 -4.29 9.44 6.30
CA ALA A 59 -5.70 9.79 6.31
C ALA A 59 -6.52 9.17 5.17
N ASN A 60 -5.94 8.91 4.00
CA ASN A 60 -6.65 8.28 2.90
C ASN A 60 -6.60 6.75 3.01
N ASP A 61 -5.40 6.22 3.26
CA ASP A 61 -5.03 4.84 3.01
C ASP A 61 -5.41 3.90 4.18
N VAL A 62 -5.72 4.43 5.37
CA VAL A 62 -6.25 3.61 6.50
C VAL A 62 -7.52 2.82 6.12
N ALA A 63 -8.30 3.34 5.18
CA ALA A 63 -9.49 2.69 4.68
C ALA A 63 -9.19 1.43 3.87
N ASP A 64 -7.99 1.31 3.29
CA ASP A 64 -7.58 0.18 2.47
C ASP A 64 -7.34 -1.08 3.31
N ALA A 65 -6.86 -0.90 4.54
CA ALA A 65 -6.66 -1.99 5.50
C ALA A 65 -7.92 -2.29 6.32
N PHE A 66 -8.55 -1.26 6.89
CA PHE A 66 -9.60 -1.44 7.91
C PHE A 66 -11.00 -1.02 7.47
N GLY A 67 -11.18 -0.43 6.29
CA GLY A 67 -12.48 0.04 5.80
C GLY A 67 -13.53 -1.06 5.73
N THR A 68 -13.17 -2.22 5.16
CA THR A 68 -14.02 -3.42 5.10
C THR A 68 -14.31 -4.00 6.48
N SER A 69 -13.37 -3.97 7.42
CA SER A 69 -13.57 -4.47 8.79
C SER A 69 -14.51 -3.57 9.61
N VAL A 70 -14.43 -2.24 9.41
CA VAL A 70 -15.42 -1.30 9.96
C VAL A 70 -16.78 -1.52 9.30
N GLY A 71 -16.82 -1.67 7.98
CA GLY A 71 -18.04 -1.86 7.20
C GLY A 71 -18.84 -3.12 7.55
N THR A 72 -18.16 -4.21 7.91
CA THR A 72 -18.79 -5.46 8.37
C THR A 72 -19.16 -5.43 9.85
N GLY A 73 -18.75 -4.40 10.59
CA GLY A 73 -18.94 -4.27 12.04
C GLY A 73 -18.13 -5.26 12.87
N THR A 74 -17.04 -5.83 12.32
CA THR A 74 -16.14 -6.70 13.08
C THR A 74 -15.30 -5.90 14.07
N VAL A 75 -14.95 -4.67 13.69
CA VAL A 75 -14.27 -3.69 14.53
C VAL A 75 -15.00 -2.36 14.48
N THR A 76 -14.95 -1.62 15.58
CA THR A 76 -15.40 -0.21 15.59
C THR A 76 -14.35 0.69 14.95
N VAL A 77 -14.73 1.90 14.53
CA VAL A 77 -13.79 2.90 13.98
C VAL A 77 -12.62 3.15 14.94
N THR A 78 -12.89 3.32 16.23
CA THR A 78 -11.84 3.55 17.23
C THR A 78 -10.90 2.35 17.36
N GLN A 79 -11.43 1.13 17.34
CA GLN A 79 -10.60 -0.08 17.36
C GLN A 79 -9.76 -0.21 16.08
N ALA A 80 -10.34 0.12 14.92
CA ALA A 80 -9.60 0.15 13.66
C ALA A 80 -8.44 1.14 13.73
N PHE A 81 -8.63 2.34 14.27
CA PHE A 81 -7.55 3.34 14.38
C PHE A 81 -6.43 2.91 15.34
N ILE A 82 -6.79 2.30 16.48
CA ILE A 82 -5.79 1.76 17.41
C ILE A 82 -5.00 0.64 16.74
N LEU A 83 -5.68 -0.29 16.06
CA LEU A 83 -5.01 -1.39 15.34
C LEU A 83 -4.13 -0.85 14.21
N ALA A 84 -4.66 0.03 13.37
CA ALA A 84 -3.92 0.71 12.29
C ALA A 84 -2.67 1.40 12.84
N THR A 85 -2.79 2.14 13.93
CA THR A 85 -1.64 2.80 14.58
C THR A 85 -0.53 1.82 14.91
N VAL A 86 -0.87 0.67 15.49
CA VAL A 86 0.12 -0.34 15.86
C VAL A 86 0.71 -1.02 14.62
N VAL A 87 -0.12 -1.51 13.71
CA VAL A 87 0.35 -2.31 12.58
C VAL A 87 1.08 -1.48 11.53
N GLU A 88 0.60 -0.26 11.23
CA GLU A 88 1.26 0.64 10.29
C GLU A 88 2.58 1.16 10.86
N MET A 89 2.64 1.47 12.16
CA MET A 89 3.91 1.80 12.82
C MET A 89 4.90 0.64 12.77
N MET A 90 4.43 -0.59 13.03
CA MET A 90 5.26 -1.78 12.91
C MET A 90 5.78 -1.98 11.48
N GLY A 91 4.91 -1.82 10.47
CA GLY A 91 5.27 -1.92 9.05
C GLY A 91 6.28 -0.86 8.62
N SER A 92 6.03 0.38 9.03
CA SER A 92 6.91 1.53 8.83
C SER A 92 8.33 1.27 9.35
N VAL A 93 8.45 0.83 10.60
CA VAL A 93 9.77 0.61 11.23
C VAL A 93 10.45 -0.63 10.67
N ALA A 94 9.70 -1.70 10.41
CA ALA A 94 10.25 -2.94 9.89
C ALA A 94 10.73 -2.78 8.44
N SER A 95 9.89 -2.31 7.53
CA SER A 95 10.18 -2.35 6.09
C SER A 95 10.17 -0.97 5.43
N GLY A 96 9.52 0.01 6.05
CA GLY A 96 9.32 1.34 5.44
C GLY A 96 10.59 2.18 5.30
N PHE A 97 11.60 1.96 6.14
CA PHE A 97 12.88 2.70 6.05
C PHE A 97 13.82 2.15 4.97
N ALA A 98 13.54 0.94 4.47
CA ALA A 98 14.19 0.39 3.30
C ALA A 98 13.46 0.91 2.07
N VAL A 99 14.10 1.83 1.36
CA VAL A 99 13.45 2.55 0.27
C VAL A 99 14.03 2.09 -1.07
N ASP A 100 13.16 1.98 -2.07
CA ASP A 100 13.49 1.71 -3.47
C ASP A 100 13.02 2.89 -4.33
N GLY A 101 13.78 3.29 -5.36
CA GLY A 101 13.53 4.49 -6.21
C GLY A 101 12.32 4.43 -7.12
N LYS A 102 11.24 3.77 -6.71
CA LYS A 102 10.05 3.52 -7.54
C LYS A 102 9.26 4.81 -7.87
N SER A 103 9.37 5.85 -7.03
CA SER A 103 8.64 7.13 -7.15
C SER A 103 9.03 7.97 -8.38
N LEU A 104 10.28 7.92 -8.83
CA LEU A 104 10.76 8.61 -10.03
C LEU A 104 10.77 7.73 -11.28
N SER A 105 10.21 6.52 -11.19
CA SER A 105 10.33 5.51 -12.24
C SER A 105 9.83 5.96 -13.63
N ILE A 106 8.98 6.98 -13.69
CA ILE A 106 8.41 7.54 -14.93
C ILE A 106 9.14 8.77 -15.49
N VAL A 107 10.07 9.36 -14.74
CA VAL A 107 10.85 10.53 -15.20
C VAL A 107 12.14 10.05 -15.82
N ASP A 108 12.50 10.64 -16.97
CA ASP A 108 13.83 10.47 -17.51
C ASP A 108 14.81 11.35 -16.74
N THR A 109 15.37 10.79 -15.67
CA THR A 109 16.29 11.51 -14.78
C THR A 109 17.60 11.88 -15.46
N SER A 110 17.97 11.21 -16.57
CA SER A 110 19.14 11.58 -17.38
C SER A 110 18.98 12.94 -18.06
N SER A 111 17.74 13.35 -18.36
CA SER A 111 17.45 14.67 -18.94
C SER A 111 17.72 15.84 -18.00
N TYR A 112 17.97 15.57 -16.72
CA TYR A 112 18.30 16.55 -15.67
C TYR A 112 19.79 16.52 -15.29
N ALA A 113 20.63 15.74 -16.00
CA ALA A 113 22.06 15.63 -15.70
C ALA A 113 22.80 16.98 -15.80
N ASP A 114 22.33 17.86 -16.69
CA ASP A 114 22.92 19.18 -16.91
C ASP A 114 22.62 20.18 -15.76
N ASN A 115 21.46 20.02 -15.10
CA ASN A 115 21.04 20.88 -13.99
C ASN A 115 20.26 20.07 -12.93
N PRO A 116 20.96 19.37 -12.02
CA PRO A 116 20.33 18.52 -11.00
C PRO A 116 19.41 19.29 -10.03
N ASP A 117 19.66 20.59 -9.82
CA ASP A 117 18.89 21.43 -8.90
C ASP A 117 17.44 21.60 -9.36
N GLU A 118 17.19 21.56 -10.67
CA GLU A 118 15.83 21.58 -11.22
C GLU A 118 15.02 20.34 -10.79
N LEU A 119 15.67 19.17 -10.72
CA LEU A 119 15.01 17.94 -10.29
C LEU A 119 14.72 17.95 -8.79
N VAL A 120 15.62 18.56 -7.99
CA VAL A 120 15.44 18.80 -6.55
C VAL A 120 14.19 19.65 -6.29
N ILE A 121 14.07 20.79 -6.98
CA ILE A 121 12.91 21.68 -6.86
C ILE A 121 11.64 20.99 -7.40
N GLY A 122 11.77 20.23 -8.48
CA GLY A 122 10.71 19.41 -9.05
C GLY A 122 10.14 18.38 -8.06
N GLN A 123 10.99 17.72 -7.29
CA GLN A 123 10.55 16.78 -6.25
C GLN A 123 9.82 17.47 -5.11
N ILE A 124 10.19 18.69 -4.72
CA ILE A 124 9.41 19.50 -3.77
C ILE A 124 8.03 19.79 -4.35
N ALA A 125 7.94 20.24 -5.60
CA ALA A 125 6.66 20.48 -6.27
C ALA A 125 5.81 19.22 -6.39
N MET A 126 6.43 18.06 -6.64
CA MET A 126 5.78 16.75 -6.66
C MET A 126 5.16 16.40 -5.32
N LEU A 127 5.93 16.50 -4.24
CA LEU A 127 5.50 16.18 -2.89
C LEU A 127 4.36 17.11 -2.44
N VAL A 128 4.45 18.42 -2.70
CA VAL A 128 3.39 19.39 -2.41
C VAL A 128 2.12 19.08 -3.20
N GLY A 129 2.25 18.81 -4.51
CA GLY A 129 1.11 18.48 -5.37
C GLY A 129 0.38 17.22 -4.91
N CYS A 130 1.13 16.18 -4.57
CA CYS A 130 0.59 14.94 -4.03
C CYS A 130 -0.09 15.14 -2.67
N ALA A 131 0.60 15.76 -1.71
CA ALA A 131 0.07 16.00 -0.36
C ALA A 131 -1.21 16.84 -0.38
N THR A 132 -1.23 17.91 -1.18
CA THR A 132 -2.39 18.80 -1.31
C THR A 132 -3.59 18.03 -1.87
N TRP A 133 -3.39 17.26 -2.95
CA TRP A 133 -4.48 16.47 -3.51
C TRP A 133 -5.00 15.41 -2.55
N LEU A 134 -4.11 14.67 -1.85
CA LEU A 134 -4.52 13.66 -0.88
C LEU A 134 -5.35 14.25 0.26
N ILE A 135 -4.94 15.40 0.82
CA ILE A 135 -5.70 16.10 1.87
C ILE A 135 -7.07 16.55 1.33
N VAL A 136 -7.11 17.13 0.12
CA VAL A 136 -8.37 17.59 -0.51
C VAL A 136 -9.30 16.41 -0.79
N ALA A 137 -8.81 15.35 -1.41
CA ALA A 137 -9.57 14.13 -1.69
C ALA A 137 -10.13 13.52 -0.40
N THR A 138 -9.30 13.41 0.64
CA THR A 138 -9.70 12.92 1.96
C THR A 138 -10.75 13.82 2.62
N PHE A 139 -10.64 15.13 2.49
CA PHE A 139 -11.63 16.08 2.99
C PHE A 139 -13.00 15.84 2.34
N TYR A 140 -13.02 15.54 1.04
CA TYR A 140 -14.21 15.13 0.31
C TYR A 140 -14.55 13.64 0.45
N SER A 141 -13.92 12.93 1.38
CA SER A 141 -14.14 11.51 1.65
C SER A 141 -13.94 10.61 0.42
N MET A 142 -13.06 11.01 -0.51
CA MET A 142 -12.73 10.25 -1.71
C MET A 142 -11.59 9.26 -1.39
N PRO A 143 -11.80 7.94 -1.52
CA PRO A 143 -10.70 6.99 -1.55
C PRO A 143 -9.96 7.15 -2.88
N VAL A 144 -8.69 7.55 -2.82
CA VAL A 144 -7.81 7.80 -3.97
C VAL A 144 -6.47 7.15 -3.74
N SER A 145 -5.72 6.87 -4.80
CA SER A 145 -4.39 6.29 -4.65
C SER A 145 -3.31 7.35 -4.40
N SER A 146 -2.55 7.17 -3.33
CA SER A 146 -1.31 7.90 -3.05
C SER A 146 -0.25 7.74 -4.16
N ILE A 147 -0.07 6.53 -4.71
CA ILE A 147 0.87 6.29 -5.82
C ILE A 147 0.44 7.01 -7.10
N HIS A 148 -0.85 7.04 -7.45
CA HIS A 148 -1.31 7.80 -8.62
C HIS A 148 -1.21 9.30 -8.43
N SER A 149 -1.46 9.75 -7.20
CA SER A 149 -1.29 11.15 -6.82
C SER A 149 0.17 11.56 -7.00
N LEU A 150 1.11 10.72 -6.56
CA LEU A 150 2.54 10.94 -6.70
C LEU A 150 2.95 10.95 -8.18
N LEU A 151 2.59 9.93 -8.95
CA LEU A 151 2.92 9.84 -10.38
C LEU A 151 2.31 10.99 -11.20
N GLY A 152 1.07 11.41 -10.91
CA GLY A 152 0.47 12.58 -11.54
C GLY A 152 1.23 13.85 -11.22
N ALA A 153 1.60 14.06 -9.95
CA ALA A 153 2.43 15.19 -9.53
C ALA A 153 3.81 15.16 -10.19
N THR A 154 4.42 13.97 -10.31
CA THR A 154 5.69 13.76 -11.00
C THR A 154 5.61 14.17 -12.48
N MET A 155 4.54 13.79 -13.18
CA MET A 155 4.29 14.24 -14.55
C MET A 155 4.12 15.75 -14.63
N GLY A 156 3.41 16.33 -13.66
CA GLY A 156 3.15 17.77 -13.56
C GLY A 156 4.42 18.62 -13.59
N PHE A 157 5.35 18.42 -12.66
CA PHE A 157 6.57 19.22 -12.63
C PHE A 157 7.48 18.93 -13.84
N SER A 158 7.54 17.68 -14.30
CA SER A 158 8.40 17.30 -15.43
C SER A 158 7.92 17.93 -16.74
N PHE A 159 6.60 18.08 -16.94
CA PHE A 159 6.07 18.84 -18.07
C PHE A 159 6.46 20.31 -18.06
N VAL A 160 6.57 20.94 -16.89
CA VAL A 160 7.02 22.34 -16.78
C VAL A 160 8.50 22.47 -17.11
N LEU A 161 9.33 21.55 -16.62
CA LEU A 161 10.79 21.62 -16.80
C LEU A 161 11.28 21.15 -18.17
N ARG A 162 10.77 20.00 -18.65
CA ARG A 162 11.31 19.29 -19.83
C ARG A 162 10.25 18.98 -20.87
N GLY A 163 9.00 19.41 -20.66
CA GLY A 163 7.89 19.09 -21.55
C GLY A 163 7.65 17.58 -21.63
N VAL A 164 7.12 17.13 -22.76
CA VAL A 164 6.80 15.70 -22.97
C VAL A 164 8.01 14.77 -23.01
N ASN A 165 9.21 15.32 -23.19
CA ASN A 165 10.45 14.56 -23.30
C ASN A 165 11.01 14.13 -21.94
N GLY A 166 10.60 14.78 -20.85
CA GLY A 166 11.02 14.42 -19.49
C GLY A 166 10.35 13.16 -18.93
N ILE A 167 9.49 12.49 -19.72
CA ILE A 167 8.68 11.33 -19.29
C ILE A 167 9.04 10.10 -20.10
N ILE A 168 9.32 8.99 -19.39
CA ILE A 168 9.50 7.66 -19.97
C ILE A 168 8.12 7.07 -20.28
N TRP A 169 7.55 7.45 -21.43
CA TRP A 169 6.20 7.08 -21.84
C TRP A 169 5.95 5.57 -21.81
N LYS A 170 6.93 4.74 -22.17
CA LYS A 170 6.81 3.28 -22.10
C LYS A 170 6.47 2.79 -20.68
N ARG A 171 7.13 3.36 -19.66
CA ARG A 171 6.86 3.02 -18.25
C ARG A 171 5.51 3.60 -17.80
N ALA A 172 5.21 4.85 -18.17
CA ALA A 172 3.92 5.45 -17.89
C ALA A 172 2.74 4.62 -18.45
N PHE A 173 2.82 4.15 -19.69
CA PHE A 173 1.80 3.30 -20.31
C PHE A 173 1.67 1.93 -19.62
N LEU A 174 2.80 1.30 -19.26
CA LEU A 174 2.77 0.03 -18.52
C LEU A 174 2.05 0.18 -17.18
N ILE A 175 2.38 1.24 -16.45
CA ILE A 175 1.79 1.56 -15.16
C ILE A 175 0.29 1.85 -15.33
N MET A 176 -0.11 2.66 -16.32
CA MET A 176 -1.52 2.89 -16.67
C MET A 176 -2.30 1.60 -16.99
N ALA A 177 -1.68 0.64 -17.69
CA ALA A 177 -2.31 -0.64 -17.98
C ALA A 177 -2.56 -1.44 -16.69
N VAL A 178 -1.59 -1.51 -15.79
CA VAL A 178 -1.74 -2.20 -14.51
C VAL A 178 -2.83 -1.58 -13.64
N TRP A 179 -3.07 -0.27 -13.73
CA TRP A 179 -4.14 0.40 -12.98
C TRP A 179 -5.55 -0.03 -13.38
N ILE A 180 -5.74 -0.40 -14.64
CA ILE A 180 -7.02 -0.92 -15.14
C ILE A 180 -7.12 -2.42 -14.84
N LEU A 181 -6.00 -3.14 -14.98
CA LEU A 181 -5.97 -4.59 -14.82
C LEU A 181 -6.04 -5.02 -13.36
N SER A 182 -5.46 -4.27 -12.41
CA SER A 182 -5.38 -4.68 -11.00
C SER A 182 -6.72 -4.69 -10.25
N PRO A 183 -7.66 -3.73 -10.43
CA PRO A 183 -9.02 -3.86 -9.90
C PRO A 183 -9.76 -5.09 -10.45
N ILE A 184 -9.50 -5.45 -11.71
CA ILE A 184 -10.16 -6.59 -12.37
C ILE A 184 -9.57 -7.89 -11.83
N ALA A 185 -8.24 -7.98 -11.75
CA ALA A 185 -7.54 -9.15 -11.22
C ALA A 185 -7.91 -9.40 -9.74
N SER A 186 -7.88 -8.37 -8.91
CA SER A 186 -8.32 -8.45 -7.50
C SER A 186 -9.79 -8.86 -7.36
N ALA A 187 -10.68 -8.33 -8.19
CA ALA A 187 -12.07 -8.79 -8.27
C ALA A 187 -12.19 -10.28 -8.60
N ILE A 188 -11.41 -10.78 -9.56
CA ILE A 188 -11.39 -12.21 -9.92
C ILE A 188 -10.91 -13.05 -8.73
N PHE A 189 -9.81 -12.67 -8.07
CA PHE A 189 -9.33 -13.38 -6.89
C PHE A 189 -10.36 -13.37 -5.76
N THR A 190 -11.00 -12.23 -5.48
CA THR A 190 -12.08 -12.13 -4.49
C THR A 190 -13.27 -13.02 -4.83
N LEU A 191 -13.69 -13.07 -6.10
CA LEU A 191 -14.76 -13.95 -6.54
C LEU A 191 -14.40 -15.43 -6.36
N ILE A 192 -13.17 -15.83 -6.66
CA ILE A 192 -12.67 -17.19 -6.44
C ILE A 192 -12.68 -17.52 -4.94
N THR A 193 -12.08 -16.66 -4.10
CA THR A 193 -12.05 -16.85 -2.65
C THR A 193 -13.45 -16.94 -2.06
N PHE A 194 -14.34 -16.02 -2.43
CA PHE A 194 -15.72 -16.03 -1.95
C PHE A 194 -16.47 -17.29 -2.40
N PHE A 195 -16.33 -17.70 -3.67
CA PHE A 195 -16.95 -18.91 -4.19
C PHE A 195 -16.51 -20.15 -3.40
N LEU A 196 -15.22 -20.29 -3.14
CA LEU A 196 -14.67 -21.39 -2.35
C LEU A 196 -15.24 -21.40 -0.94
N LEU A 197 -15.25 -20.26 -0.24
CA LEU A 197 -15.81 -20.15 1.11
C LEU A 197 -17.32 -20.43 1.15
N ASP A 198 -18.06 -19.94 0.16
CA ASP A 198 -19.50 -20.09 0.09
C ASP A 198 -19.88 -21.55 -0.14
N VAL A 199 -19.25 -22.22 -1.11
CA VAL A 199 -19.52 -23.63 -1.41
C VAL A 199 -19.06 -24.56 -0.29
N THR A 200 -17.90 -24.31 0.32
CA THR A 200 -17.33 -25.21 1.33
C THR A 200 -17.90 -24.99 2.74
N VAL A 201 -18.15 -23.74 3.14
CA VAL A 201 -18.56 -23.39 4.52
C VAL A 201 -20.00 -22.92 4.57
N LEU A 202 -20.36 -21.85 3.83
CA LEU A 202 -21.64 -21.17 4.05
C LEU A 202 -22.85 -21.99 3.58
N ARG A 203 -22.70 -22.78 2.52
CA ARG A 203 -23.75 -23.68 1.99
C ARG A 203 -23.75 -25.08 2.57
N ALA A 204 -22.81 -25.39 3.48
CA ALA A 204 -22.75 -26.69 4.11
C ALA A 204 -24.03 -26.98 4.91
N LYS A 205 -24.34 -28.27 5.12
CA LYS A 205 -25.50 -28.66 5.96
C LYS A 205 -25.38 -28.11 7.39
N ASN A 206 -24.16 -28.12 7.95
CA ASN A 206 -23.82 -27.57 9.26
C ASN A 206 -22.70 -26.51 9.13
N PRO A 207 -23.01 -25.27 8.71
CA PRO A 207 -21.99 -24.26 8.37
C PRO A 207 -21.00 -23.94 9.50
N VAL A 208 -21.46 -23.93 10.75
CA VAL A 208 -20.61 -23.64 11.92
C VAL A 208 -19.60 -24.76 12.18
N GLU A 209 -20.04 -26.01 12.10
CA GLU A 209 -19.19 -27.18 12.36
C GLU A 209 -18.17 -27.36 11.23
N THR A 210 -18.64 -27.26 9.98
CA THR A 210 -17.77 -27.31 8.80
C THR A 210 -16.78 -26.14 8.81
N GLY A 211 -17.22 -24.93 9.16
CA GLY A 211 -16.35 -23.76 9.27
C GLY A 211 -15.28 -23.92 10.36
N LEU A 212 -15.62 -24.48 11.53
CA LEU A 212 -14.65 -24.79 12.58
C LEU A 212 -13.66 -25.90 12.17
N PHE A 213 -14.12 -26.89 11.42
CA PHE A 213 -13.27 -27.96 10.91
C PHE A 213 -12.27 -27.46 9.85
N LEU A 214 -12.71 -26.59 8.94
CA LEU A 214 -11.86 -26.01 7.88
C LEU A 214 -11.03 -24.81 8.34
N LEU A 215 -11.38 -24.21 9.48
CA LEU A 215 -10.69 -23.06 10.08
C LEU A 215 -9.16 -23.18 10.04
N PRO A 216 -8.54 -24.30 10.46
CA PRO A 216 -7.09 -24.43 10.51
C PRO A 216 -6.45 -24.28 9.14
N GLY A 217 -7.00 -24.94 8.13
CA GLY A 217 -6.49 -24.87 6.75
C GLY A 217 -6.59 -23.46 6.19
N ILE A 218 -7.69 -22.75 6.48
CA ILE A 218 -7.85 -21.35 6.09
C ILE A 218 -6.78 -20.48 6.75
N TYR A 219 -6.50 -20.67 8.04
CA TYR A 219 -5.43 -19.92 8.73
C TYR A 219 -4.05 -20.22 8.15
N VAL A 220 -3.74 -21.47 7.82
CA VAL A 220 -2.47 -21.82 7.18
C VAL A 220 -2.30 -21.01 5.89
N ILE A 221 -3.30 -21.02 5.02
CA ILE A 221 -3.23 -20.31 3.73
C ILE A 221 -3.10 -18.80 3.93
N VAL A 222 -3.92 -18.22 4.82
CA VAL A 222 -3.93 -16.77 5.06
C VAL A 222 -2.64 -16.29 5.69
N VAL A 223 -2.18 -16.95 6.75
CA VAL A 223 -0.93 -16.60 7.43
C VAL A 223 0.25 -16.84 6.49
N PHE A 224 0.27 -17.95 5.74
CA PHE A 224 1.29 -18.20 4.73
C PHE A 224 1.36 -17.05 3.72
N ALA A 225 0.25 -16.69 3.08
CA ALA A 225 0.25 -15.68 2.02
C ALA A 225 0.74 -14.32 2.51
N ASN A 226 0.29 -13.90 3.71
CA ASN A 226 0.69 -12.61 4.27
C ASN A 226 2.14 -12.60 4.79
N VAL A 227 2.61 -13.67 5.43
CA VAL A 227 4.01 -13.78 5.85
C VAL A 227 4.92 -13.87 4.63
N PHE A 228 4.50 -14.60 3.60
CA PHE A 228 5.25 -14.69 2.36
C PHE A 228 5.37 -13.33 1.67
N LEU A 229 4.27 -12.56 1.60
CA LEU A 229 4.30 -11.18 1.11
C LEU A 229 5.33 -10.34 1.89
N PHE A 230 5.26 -10.38 3.22
CA PHE A 230 6.17 -9.63 4.08
C PHE A 230 7.65 -10.00 3.85
N LEU A 231 7.95 -11.29 3.73
CA LEU A 231 9.31 -11.76 3.53
C LEU A 231 9.83 -11.42 2.12
N GLN A 232 8.96 -11.42 1.10
CA GLN A 232 9.31 -11.06 -0.28
C GLN A 232 9.46 -9.54 -0.46
N ASP A 233 8.63 -8.75 0.22
CA ASP A 233 8.77 -7.28 0.27
C ASP A 233 10.04 -6.83 1.00
N GLY A 234 10.76 -7.77 1.63
CA GLY A 234 12.18 -7.65 1.95
C GLY A 234 12.53 -6.48 2.86
N SER A 235 12.13 -6.55 4.14
CA SER A 235 12.67 -5.64 5.16
C SER A 235 14.20 -5.73 5.18
N ARG A 236 14.88 -4.70 4.67
CA ARG A 236 16.36 -4.61 4.73
C ARG A 236 16.85 -4.28 6.14
N VAL A 237 16.03 -3.62 6.96
CA VAL A 237 16.32 -3.38 8.38
C VAL A 237 16.50 -4.70 9.12
N LEU A 238 15.73 -5.73 8.73
CA LEU A 238 15.81 -7.08 9.28
C LEU A 238 16.64 -8.04 8.40
N LEU A 239 17.32 -7.54 7.36
CA LEU A 239 18.10 -8.32 6.38
C LEU A 239 17.31 -9.45 5.71
N LEU A 240 15.98 -9.29 5.58
CA LEU A 240 15.09 -10.30 4.99
C LEU A 240 15.22 -10.36 3.47
N ASP A 241 15.76 -9.32 2.84
CA ASP A 241 16.05 -9.22 1.41
C ASP A 241 17.13 -10.20 0.94
N GLN A 242 17.95 -10.70 1.86
CA GLN A 242 19.01 -11.67 1.56
C GLN A 242 18.54 -13.13 1.66
N ILE A 243 17.30 -13.37 2.09
CA ILE A 243 16.78 -14.72 2.30
C ILE A 243 16.41 -15.34 0.95
N PRO A 244 17.00 -16.47 0.54
CA PRO A 244 16.66 -17.09 -0.73
C PRO A 244 15.19 -17.53 -0.76
N PHE A 245 14.58 -17.48 -1.96
CA PHE A 245 13.16 -17.77 -2.18
C PHE A 245 12.65 -19.07 -1.52
N MET A 246 13.46 -20.13 -1.53
CA MET A 246 13.05 -21.41 -0.92
C MET A 246 12.93 -21.33 0.60
N TYR A 247 13.79 -20.53 1.25
CA TYR A 247 13.71 -20.31 2.70
C TYR A 247 12.52 -19.42 3.06
N THR A 248 12.20 -18.39 2.27
CA THR A 248 11.00 -17.58 2.51
C THR A 248 9.72 -18.39 2.37
N VAL A 249 9.65 -19.31 1.38
CA VAL A 249 8.53 -20.28 1.28
C VAL A 249 8.49 -21.19 2.50
N ALA A 250 9.61 -21.78 2.91
CA ALA A 250 9.67 -22.71 4.04
C ALA A 250 9.29 -22.05 5.38
N VAL A 251 9.80 -20.85 5.66
CA VAL A 251 9.48 -20.08 6.87
C VAL A 251 8.00 -19.68 6.87
N SER A 252 7.48 -19.21 5.74
CA SER A 252 6.05 -18.87 5.61
C SER A 252 5.15 -20.08 5.83
N LEU A 253 5.56 -21.26 5.35
CA LEU A 253 4.86 -22.53 5.57
C LEU A 253 4.89 -22.95 7.04
N ALA A 254 6.04 -22.80 7.71
CA ALA A 254 6.18 -23.12 9.13
C ALA A 254 5.32 -22.20 10.01
N ILE A 255 5.35 -20.89 9.76
CA ILE A 255 4.54 -19.91 10.50
C ILE A 255 3.05 -20.10 10.15
N GLY A 256 2.72 -20.39 8.90
CA GLY A 256 1.36 -20.76 8.48
C GLY A 256 0.85 -22.00 9.22
N ALA A 257 1.64 -23.07 9.27
CA ALA A 257 1.31 -24.29 9.99
C ALA A 257 1.09 -24.04 11.50
N LEU A 258 1.94 -23.19 12.12
CA LEU A 258 1.74 -22.74 13.50
C LEU A 258 0.43 -21.96 13.66
N GLY A 259 0.11 -21.07 12.72
CA GLY A 259 -1.18 -20.36 12.67
C GLY A 259 -2.37 -21.33 12.62
N GLY A 260 -2.30 -22.36 11.79
CA GLY A 260 -3.29 -23.44 11.72
C GLY A 260 -3.40 -24.23 13.04
N PHE A 261 -2.26 -24.53 13.67
CA PHE A 261 -2.23 -25.20 14.98
C PHE A 261 -2.89 -24.34 16.07
N LEU A 262 -2.58 -23.05 16.14
CA LEU A 262 -3.23 -22.12 17.06
C LEU A 262 -4.73 -21.98 16.76
N ALA A 263 -5.10 -22.01 15.48
CA ALA A 263 -6.49 -22.00 15.06
C ALA A 263 -7.26 -23.24 15.55
N LEU A 264 -6.64 -24.42 15.55
CA LEU A 264 -7.20 -25.65 16.11
C LEU A 264 -7.38 -25.61 17.63
N PHE A 265 -6.30 -25.28 18.36
CA PHE A 265 -6.25 -25.52 19.80
C PHE A 265 -6.64 -24.32 20.65
N VAL A 266 -6.51 -23.10 20.12
CA VAL A 266 -6.80 -21.87 20.86
C VAL A 266 -8.03 -21.18 20.28
N ILE A 267 -8.01 -20.85 19.00
CA ILE A 267 -9.05 -20.00 18.40
C ILE A 267 -10.36 -20.78 18.26
N GLY A 268 -10.34 -22.00 17.72
CA GLY A 268 -11.52 -22.85 17.55
C GLY A 268 -12.33 -23.05 18.84
N PRO A 269 -11.70 -23.46 19.96
CA PRO A 269 -12.37 -23.60 21.25
C PRO A 269 -12.93 -22.29 21.79
N ILE A 270 -12.18 -21.18 21.68
CA ILE A 270 -12.64 -19.85 22.11
C ILE A 270 -13.86 -19.42 21.30
N MET A 271 -13.82 -19.59 19.97
CA MET A 271 -14.92 -19.27 19.08
C MET A 271 -16.15 -20.11 19.40
N LYS A 272 -15.99 -21.42 19.61
CA LYS A 272 -17.10 -22.31 19.99
C LYS A 272 -17.76 -21.86 21.30
N ARG A 273 -16.98 -21.46 22.30
CA ARG A 273 -17.49 -20.90 23.58
C ARG A 273 -18.22 -19.57 23.37
N ARG A 274 -17.63 -18.63 22.60
CA ARG A 274 -18.23 -17.32 22.31
C ARG A 274 -19.52 -17.42 21.51
N LEU A 275 -19.57 -18.33 20.53
CA LEU A 275 -20.76 -18.58 19.71
C LEU A 275 -21.90 -19.16 20.55
N LYS A 276 -21.60 -20.04 21.52
CA LYS A 276 -22.62 -20.59 22.43
C LYS A 276 -23.24 -19.49 23.31
N LYS A 277 -22.41 -18.67 23.96
CA LYS A 277 -22.87 -17.58 24.84
C LYS A 277 -23.71 -16.52 24.09
N LYS A 278 -23.25 -16.10 22.91
CA LYS A 278 -23.94 -15.07 22.12
C LYS A 278 -25.23 -15.57 21.45
N THR A 279 -25.44 -16.89 21.36
CA THR A 279 -26.70 -17.50 20.90
C THR A 279 -27.81 -17.32 21.93
N GLU A 280 -27.48 -17.29 23.22
CA GLU A 280 -28.45 -17.19 24.32
C GLU A 280 -28.99 -15.75 24.49
N GLU A 281 -28.24 -14.74 24.02
CA GLU A 281 -28.57 -13.32 24.22
C GLU A 281 -29.27 -12.64 23.02
N LEU A 282 -29.41 -13.30 21.86
CA LEU A 282 -29.97 -12.68 20.65
C LEU A 282 -31.49 -12.89 20.55
N PRO A 283 -32.31 -11.81 20.50
CA PRO A 283 -33.71 -11.95 20.10
C PRO A 283 -33.77 -12.52 18.67
N ARG A 284 -34.69 -13.44 18.41
CA ARG A 284 -34.86 -14.20 17.15
C ARG A 284 -35.11 -13.33 15.89
N ILE A 285 -35.10 -11.99 16.02
CA ILE A 285 -35.61 -11.01 15.04
C ILE A 285 -34.48 -10.29 14.27
N ALA A 286 -33.29 -10.89 14.12
CA ALA A 286 -32.27 -10.36 13.20
C ALA A 286 -32.44 -10.87 11.74
N SER A 287 -33.70 -11.09 11.33
CA SER A 287 -34.11 -11.58 10.00
C SER A 287 -34.28 -10.47 8.94
N SER A 288 -33.95 -9.23 9.28
CA SER A 288 -34.27 -8.03 8.47
C SER A 288 -33.41 -7.83 7.22
N LEU A 289 -32.44 -8.72 6.94
CA LEU A 289 -31.68 -8.74 5.68
C LEU A 289 -32.22 -9.74 4.65
N SER A 290 -33.47 -10.17 4.77
CA SER A 290 -34.16 -10.96 3.75
C SER A 290 -34.55 -10.09 2.57
N TYR A 291 -33.59 -9.76 1.71
CA TYR A 291 -33.89 -9.29 0.36
C TYR A 291 -34.26 -10.50 -0.50
N THR A 292 -35.55 -10.78 -0.63
CA THR A 292 -36.07 -11.65 -1.69
C THR A 292 -35.93 -10.91 -3.01
N PHE A 293 -34.97 -11.34 -3.83
CA PHE A 293 -34.85 -10.82 -5.19
C PHE A 293 -36.00 -11.33 -6.06
N PRO A 294 -36.74 -10.43 -6.75
CA PRO A 294 -37.86 -10.83 -7.60
C PRO A 294 -37.42 -11.43 -8.96
N ILE A 295 -36.13 -11.40 -9.30
CA ILE A 295 -35.65 -11.77 -10.64
C ILE A 295 -35.18 -13.23 -10.66
N ARG A 296 -35.99 -14.12 -11.25
CA ARG A 296 -35.52 -15.47 -11.64
C ARG A 296 -34.57 -15.34 -12.84
N PRO A 297 -33.31 -15.80 -12.75
CA PRO A 297 -32.38 -15.72 -13.87
C PRO A 297 -32.85 -16.57 -15.06
N SER A 298 -33.00 -15.93 -16.23
CA SER A 298 -33.25 -16.60 -17.52
C SER A 298 -31.93 -16.86 -18.26
N GLY A 299 -31.76 -18.07 -18.80
CA GLY A 299 -30.54 -18.50 -19.50
C GLY A 299 -29.55 -19.29 -18.62
N TRP A 300 -28.82 -20.24 -19.23
CA TRP A 300 -27.95 -21.18 -18.50
C TRP A 300 -26.77 -20.46 -17.81
N LEU A 301 -26.16 -19.47 -18.46
CA LEU A 301 -25.03 -18.72 -17.90
C LEU A 301 -25.47 -17.89 -16.69
N ARG A 302 -26.61 -17.20 -16.78
CA ARG A 302 -27.17 -16.46 -15.63
C ARG A 302 -27.52 -17.41 -14.49
N LYS A 303 -28.11 -18.59 -14.76
CA LYS A 303 -28.36 -19.60 -13.73
C LYS A 303 -27.06 -20.09 -13.07
N ALA A 304 -26.02 -20.35 -13.86
CA ALA A 304 -24.72 -20.77 -13.34
C ALA A 304 -24.08 -19.68 -12.46
N VAL A 305 -24.11 -18.42 -12.89
CA VAL A 305 -23.62 -17.28 -12.11
C VAL A 305 -24.42 -17.08 -10.83
N TYR A 306 -25.75 -17.12 -10.90
CA TYR A 306 -26.61 -17.04 -9.71
C TYR A 306 -26.40 -18.22 -8.75
N TRP A 307 -26.12 -19.41 -9.28
CA TRP A 307 -25.76 -20.56 -8.46
C TRP A 307 -24.37 -20.39 -7.86
N ALA A 308 -23.38 -19.88 -8.58
CA ALA A 308 -22.03 -19.69 -8.04
C ALA A 308 -22.00 -18.54 -7.02
N PHE A 309 -22.76 -17.48 -7.26
CA PHE A 309 -22.76 -16.23 -6.50
C PHE A 309 -24.20 -15.81 -6.18
N PRO A 310 -24.86 -16.50 -5.25
CA PRO A 310 -26.21 -16.16 -4.87
C PRO A 310 -26.26 -14.77 -4.26
N PRO A 311 -27.39 -14.06 -4.39
CA PRO A 311 -27.64 -12.83 -3.66
C PRO A 311 -27.38 -12.99 -2.16
N MET A 312 -27.19 -11.88 -1.44
CA MET A 312 -26.94 -11.93 0.00
C MET A 312 -28.07 -12.69 0.70
N ARG A 313 -27.74 -13.87 1.25
CA ARG A 313 -28.66 -14.74 1.97
C ARG A 313 -28.65 -14.35 3.44
N ASN A 314 -29.68 -14.76 4.17
CA ASN A 314 -29.62 -14.76 5.62
C ASN A 314 -28.79 -15.98 6.07
N ASP A 315 -27.48 -15.92 5.79
CA ASP A 315 -26.52 -16.96 6.18
C ASP A 315 -26.50 -17.09 7.70
N ASP A 316 -26.17 -18.28 8.22
CA ASP A 316 -26.07 -18.47 9.67
C ASP A 316 -25.08 -17.46 10.25
N GLN A 317 -25.58 -16.50 11.03
CA GLN A 317 -24.77 -15.44 11.61
C GLN A 317 -23.61 -15.98 12.44
N LYS A 318 -23.75 -17.20 13.00
CA LYS A 318 -22.66 -17.86 13.73
C LYS A 318 -21.53 -18.28 12.81
N ALA A 319 -21.86 -18.83 11.64
CA ALA A 319 -20.88 -19.25 10.65
C ALA A 319 -20.17 -18.04 10.04
N VAL A 320 -20.91 -16.98 9.73
CA VAL A 320 -20.33 -15.72 9.24
C VAL A 320 -19.37 -15.10 10.27
N ARG A 321 -19.73 -15.14 11.57
CA ARG A 321 -18.85 -14.66 12.66
C ARG A 321 -17.56 -15.47 12.81
N LEU A 322 -17.47 -16.67 12.21
CA LEU A 322 -16.21 -17.40 12.21
C LEU A 322 -15.11 -16.63 11.43
N PHE A 323 -15.51 -15.88 10.42
CA PHE A 323 -14.60 -15.10 9.59
C PHE A 323 -14.22 -13.76 10.20
N SER A 324 -14.86 -13.32 11.28
CA SER A 324 -14.57 -12.01 11.90
C SER A 324 -13.12 -11.89 12.37
N PHE A 325 -12.56 -12.93 12.98
CA PHE A 325 -11.15 -12.89 13.41
C PHE A 325 -10.20 -12.97 12.22
N LEU A 326 -10.53 -13.81 11.22
CA LEU A 326 -9.75 -13.91 9.98
C LEU A 326 -9.67 -12.58 9.25
N GLN A 327 -10.80 -11.87 9.17
CA GLN A 327 -10.86 -10.54 8.60
C GLN A 327 -9.97 -9.56 9.38
N ILE A 328 -10.08 -9.50 10.71
CA ILE A 328 -9.21 -8.64 11.52
C ILE A 328 -7.72 -8.97 11.30
N LEU A 329 -7.38 -10.26 11.23
CA LEU A 329 -6.01 -10.71 10.98
C LEU A 329 -5.52 -10.24 9.61
N THR A 330 -6.31 -10.41 8.55
CA THR A 330 -5.97 -9.96 7.20
C THR A 330 -5.86 -8.43 7.13
N ALA A 331 -6.77 -7.69 7.74
CA ALA A 331 -6.69 -6.24 7.88
C ALA A 331 -5.42 -5.78 8.60
N CYS A 332 -4.98 -6.47 9.65
CA CYS A 332 -3.72 -6.17 10.33
C CYS A 332 -2.49 -6.37 9.43
N PHE A 333 -2.45 -7.44 8.62
CA PHE A 333 -1.37 -7.66 7.67
C PHE A 333 -1.39 -6.63 6.53
N ALA A 334 -2.58 -6.29 6.02
CA ALA A 334 -2.74 -5.22 5.05
C ALA A 334 -2.24 -3.89 5.61
N GLY A 335 -2.66 -3.51 6.82
CA GLY A 335 -2.20 -2.30 7.49
C GLY A 335 -0.69 -2.29 7.72
N PHE A 336 -0.09 -3.43 8.06
CA PHE A 336 1.36 -3.55 8.13
C PHE A 336 2.04 -3.25 6.78
N ALA A 337 1.58 -3.88 5.69
CA ALA A 337 2.15 -3.66 4.35
C ALA A 337 1.97 -2.19 3.90
N HIS A 338 0.78 -1.63 4.11
CA HIS A 338 0.47 -0.23 3.85
C HIS A 338 1.38 0.73 4.60
N GLY A 339 1.56 0.54 5.91
CA GLY A 339 2.45 1.41 6.70
C GLY A 339 3.92 1.36 6.25
N ALA A 340 4.37 0.23 5.67
CA ALA A 340 5.68 0.17 5.04
C ALA A 340 5.72 1.01 3.74
N ASP A 341 4.70 0.86 2.89
CA ASP A 341 4.65 1.52 1.58
C ASP A 341 4.41 3.04 1.66
N ASP A 342 3.57 3.52 2.57
CA ASP A 342 3.32 4.95 2.76
C ASP A 342 4.60 5.71 3.13
N ILE A 343 5.42 5.09 3.98
CA ILE A 343 6.69 5.65 4.42
C ILE A 343 7.72 5.61 3.29
N ARG A 344 7.80 4.50 2.56
CA ARG A 344 8.65 4.42 1.36
C ARG A 344 8.27 5.51 0.37
N ASN A 345 6.98 5.73 0.12
CA ASN A 345 6.50 6.73 -0.83
C ASN A 345 6.76 8.17 -0.37
N CYS A 346 6.66 8.45 0.93
CA CYS A 346 6.99 9.76 1.49
C CYS A 346 8.49 10.06 1.48
N VAL A 347 9.30 9.06 1.80
CA VAL A 347 10.73 9.24 2.07
C VAL A 347 11.59 9.01 0.82
N ALA A 348 11.14 8.22 -0.16
CA ALA A 348 11.88 8.00 -1.42
C ALA A 348 12.29 9.29 -2.13
N PRO A 349 11.37 10.25 -2.35
CA PRO A 349 11.75 11.50 -3.00
C PRO A 349 12.82 12.26 -2.23
N ILE A 350 12.74 12.26 -0.89
CA ILE A 350 13.76 12.90 -0.04
C ILE A 350 15.10 12.20 -0.22
N ARG A 351 15.12 10.87 -0.13
CA ARG A 351 16.36 10.10 -0.27
C ARG A 351 17.03 10.39 -1.61
N ASP A 352 16.25 10.37 -2.70
CA ASP A 352 16.75 10.65 -4.04
C ASP A 352 17.34 12.06 -4.12
N LEU A 353 16.70 13.04 -3.49
CA LEU A 353 17.20 14.41 -3.33
C LEU A 353 18.54 14.48 -2.58
N ILE A 354 18.63 13.84 -1.41
CA ILE A 354 19.87 13.81 -0.59
C ILE A 354 21.03 13.22 -1.41
N HIS A 355 20.75 12.15 -2.13
CA HIS A 355 21.77 11.46 -2.91
C HIS A 355 22.29 12.32 -4.05
N MET A 356 21.37 12.93 -4.81
CA MET A 356 21.72 13.80 -5.92
C MET A 356 22.55 15.01 -5.48
N TYR A 357 22.21 15.61 -4.33
CA TYR A 357 22.96 16.74 -3.78
C TYR A 357 24.38 16.35 -3.33
N ASN A 358 24.53 15.21 -2.66
CA ASN A 358 25.81 14.83 -2.05
C ASN A 358 26.80 14.15 -3.01
N GLN A 359 26.31 13.37 -3.99
CA GLN A 359 27.16 12.53 -4.84
C GLN A 359 27.07 12.84 -6.33
N GLY A 360 26.25 13.83 -6.72
CA GLY A 360 25.85 14.02 -8.11
C GLY A 360 24.89 12.93 -8.59
N TYR A 361 24.43 13.03 -9.84
CA TYR A 361 23.56 12.02 -10.44
C TYR A 361 24.35 10.71 -10.66
N ARG A 362 23.89 9.63 -10.04
CA ARG A 362 24.44 8.27 -10.17
C ARG A 362 23.30 7.32 -10.50
N ASP A 363 23.40 6.65 -11.66
CA ASP A 363 22.47 5.64 -12.16
C ASP A 363 22.77 4.27 -11.51
N ASP A 364 22.83 4.30 -10.19
CA ASP A 364 23.28 3.18 -9.39
C ASP A 364 22.08 2.76 -8.53
N ASN A 365 21.74 1.47 -8.53
CA ASN A 365 20.86 0.84 -7.54
C ASN A 365 21.49 0.87 -6.11
N THR A 366 22.29 1.89 -5.77
CA THR A 366 22.96 2.05 -4.49
C THR A 366 21.93 2.33 -3.41
N GLN A 367 21.81 1.36 -2.51
CA GLN A 367 20.92 1.41 -1.37
C GLN A 367 21.48 2.39 -0.34
N LEU A 368 20.73 3.45 -0.03
CA LEU A 368 21.13 4.47 0.94
C LEU A 368 20.22 4.42 2.16
N ASN A 369 20.83 4.27 3.33
CA ASN A 369 20.11 4.29 4.60
C ASN A 369 19.63 5.71 4.90
N ILE A 370 18.31 5.87 4.99
CA ILE A 370 17.72 7.10 5.51
C ILE A 370 17.99 7.18 7.02
N SER A 371 18.21 8.40 7.50
CA SER A 371 18.28 8.66 8.93
C SER A 371 16.97 8.23 9.60
N VAL A 372 17.07 7.32 10.58
CA VAL A 372 15.94 6.75 11.33
C VAL A 372 14.99 7.84 11.86
N TYR A 373 15.52 9.02 12.18
CA TYR A 373 14.73 10.17 12.64
C TYR A 373 13.71 10.67 11.59
N VAL A 374 14.08 10.69 10.31
CA VAL A 374 13.19 11.09 9.21
C VAL A 374 12.07 10.07 9.03
N GLY A 375 12.44 8.79 9.08
CA GLY A 375 11.50 7.68 9.04
C GLY A 375 10.47 7.81 10.15
N LEU A 376 10.91 7.94 11.41
CA LEU A 376 10.05 8.07 12.58
C LEU A 376 9.14 9.32 12.54
N LEU A 377 9.66 10.47 12.10
CA LEU A 377 8.86 11.68 11.96
C LEU A 377 7.74 11.49 10.93
N THR A 378 8.05 10.82 9.82
CA THR A 378 7.06 10.49 8.78
C THR A 378 6.04 9.48 9.32
N THR A 379 6.46 8.49 10.12
CA THR A 379 5.55 7.59 10.82
C THR A 379 4.57 8.37 11.69
N LEU A 380 5.06 9.32 12.49
CA LEU A 380 4.19 10.17 13.32
C LEU A 380 3.20 10.98 12.47
N ALA A 381 3.62 11.43 11.29
CA ALA A 381 2.76 12.15 10.35
C ALA A 381 1.63 11.25 9.81
N VAL A 382 1.94 10.04 9.37
CA VAL A 382 0.97 9.02 8.93
C VAL A 382 -0.04 8.73 10.04
N LEU A 383 0.45 8.47 11.25
CA LEU A 383 -0.40 8.24 12.42
C LEU A 383 -1.31 9.43 12.72
N MET A 384 -0.79 10.66 12.61
CA MET A 384 -1.61 11.86 12.76
C MET A 384 -2.70 11.94 11.69
N GLY A 385 -2.40 11.57 10.44
CA GLY A 385 -3.37 11.46 9.35
C GLY A 385 -4.54 10.53 9.67
N ILE A 386 -4.23 9.32 10.14
CA ILE A 386 -5.23 8.31 10.53
C ILE A 386 -6.23 8.91 11.53
N TRP A 387 -5.74 9.53 12.59
CA TRP A 387 -6.58 10.02 13.69
C TRP A 387 -7.32 11.33 13.37
N THR A 388 -6.81 12.15 12.47
CA THR A 388 -7.38 13.47 12.16
C THR A 388 -8.44 13.40 11.07
N LEU A 389 -8.10 12.85 9.90
CA LEU A 389 -8.94 12.88 8.71
C LEU A 389 -9.38 11.48 8.24
N GLY A 390 -8.73 10.41 8.73
CA GLY A 390 -9.02 9.02 8.36
C GLY A 390 -10.48 8.58 8.49
N ILE A 391 -11.24 9.22 9.39
CA ILE A 391 -12.64 8.84 9.66
C ILE A 391 -13.55 9.06 8.45
N ARG A 392 -13.19 9.98 7.56
CA ARG A 392 -13.96 10.34 6.37
C ARG A 392 -13.92 9.23 5.31
N VAL A 393 -12.73 8.75 5.02
CA VAL A 393 -12.51 7.74 3.96
C VAL A 393 -12.89 6.35 4.47
N ILE A 394 -12.55 6.00 5.72
CA ILE A 394 -12.87 4.68 6.28
C ILE A 394 -14.39 4.41 6.32
N ARG A 395 -15.20 5.43 6.63
CA ARG A 395 -16.67 5.33 6.58
C ARG A 395 -17.19 5.25 5.15
N THR A 396 -16.52 5.91 4.21
CA THR A 396 -16.94 5.87 2.80
C THR A 396 -16.75 4.49 2.21
N VAL A 397 -15.57 3.89 2.42
CA VAL A 397 -15.26 2.52 1.99
C VAL A 397 -16.09 1.49 2.75
N GLY A 398 -16.18 1.62 4.08
CA GLY A 398 -16.85 0.62 4.94
C GLY A 398 -18.38 0.68 4.93
N GLU A 399 -18.98 1.86 5.10
CA GLU A 399 -20.42 2.00 5.33
C GLU A 399 -21.19 2.44 4.09
N ASN A 400 -20.52 3.17 3.19
CA ASN A 400 -21.16 3.84 2.05
C ASN A 400 -20.91 3.18 0.69
N PHE A 401 -19.94 2.27 0.58
CA PHE A 401 -19.64 1.63 -0.69
C PHE A 401 -20.50 0.39 -0.93
N ALA A 402 -20.42 -0.60 -0.01
CA ALA A 402 -21.12 -1.87 -0.12
C ALA A 402 -21.61 -2.40 1.23
N LYS A 403 -22.79 -3.02 1.26
CA LYS A 403 -23.23 -3.82 2.42
C LYS A 403 -22.50 -5.16 2.46
N MET A 404 -21.73 -5.40 3.52
CA MET A 404 -20.88 -6.58 3.62
C MET A 404 -21.07 -7.30 4.95
N ASN A 405 -20.82 -8.60 4.94
CA ASN A 405 -20.66 -9.42 6.14
C ASN A 405 -19.19 -9.87 6.29
N PRO A 406 -18.76 -10.33 7.47
CA PRO A 406 -17.36 -10.72 7.70
C PRO A 406 -16.75 -11.69 6.68
N ALA A 407 -17.53 -12.65 6.16
CA ALA A 407 -17.03 -13.59 5.14
C ALA A 407 -16.75 -12.89 3.80
N THR A 408 -17.64 -11.99 3.37
CA THR A 408 -17.41 -11.15 2.18
C THR A 408 -16.28 -10.14 2.39
N GLY A 409 -16.16 -9.56 3.60
CA GLY A 409 -15.07 -8.66 3.96
C GLY A 409 -13.71 -9.33 3.87
N PHE A 410 -13.57 -10.50 4.49
CA PHE A 410 -12.38 -11.32 4.39
C PHE A 410 -12.04 -11.67 2.92
N SER A 411 -13.02 -12.06 2.10
CA SER A 411 -12.79 -12.41 0.69
C SER A 411 -12.28 -11.22 -0.14
N VAL A 412 -12.77 -10.01 0.16
CA VAL A 412 -12.32 -8.77 -0.48
C VAL A 412 -10.88 -8.46 -0.09
N GLU A 413 -10.59 -8.41 1.21
CA GLU A 413 -9.24 -8.10 1.72
C GLU A 413 -8.21 -9.13 1.23
N PHE A 414 -8.54 -10.42 1.31
CA PHE A 414 -7.65 -11.49 0.86
C PHE A 414 -7.44 -11.48 -0.66
N GLY A 415 -8.49 -11.24 -1.46
CA GLY A 415 -8.35 -11.16 -2.91
C GLY A 415 -7.52 -9.95 -3.37
N ALA A 416 -7.68 -8.81 -2.71
CA ALA A 416 -6.82 -7.64 -2.94
C ALA A 416 -5.36 -7.92 -2.58
N ALA A 417 -5.11 -8.56 -1.42
CA ALA A 417 -3.76 -8.95 -1.00
C ALA A 417 -3.08 -9.95 -1.95
N VAL A 418 -3.81 -10.94 -2.47
CA VAL A 418 -3.29 -11.88 -3.48
C VAL A 418 -2.98 -11.17 -4.80
N CYS A 419 -3.79 -10.19 -5.20
CA CYS A 419 -3.48 -9.38 -6.37
C CYS A 419 -2.22 -8.54 -6.16
N ALA A 420 -2.02 -8.01 -4.95
CA ALA A 420 -0.84 -7.23 -4.57
C ALA A 420 0.44 -8.06 -4.57
N LEU A 421 0.33 -9.29 -4.08
CA LEU A 421 1.40 -10.29 -4.17
C LEU A 421 1.84 -10.51 -5.62
N ALA A 422 0.88 -10.70 -6.53
CA ALA A 422 1.19 -11.03 -7.92
C ALA A 422 1.92 -9.90 -8.65
N THR A 423 1.56 -8.65 -8.41
CA THR A 423 2.15 -7.44 -9.01
C THR A 423 3.49 -7.08 -8.37
N ASN A 424 3.67 -7.26 -7.05
CA ASN A 424 4.95 -7.04 -6.37
C ASN A 424 6.05 -7.92 -6.95
N MET A 425 5.74 -9.17 -7.35
CA MET A 425 6.69 -10.06 -8.04
C MET A 425 7.23 -9.52 -9.37
N TYR A 426 6.55 -8.56 -10.00
CA TYR A 426 6.96 -7.94 -11.26
C TYR A 426 7.51 -6.51 -11.06
N ASP A 427 7.70 -6.05 -9.82
CA ASP A 427 8.19 -4.71 -9.49
C ASP A 427 7.36 -3.56 -10.08
N ILE A 428 6.07 -3.77 -10.32
CA ILE A 428 5.19 -2.74 -10.90
C ILE A 428 4.48 -1.99 -9.77
N PRO A 429 4.60 -0.64 -9.68
CA PRO A 429 3.85 0.15 -8.70
C PRO A 429 2.33 -0.05 -8.86
N GLN A 430 1.65 -0.39 -7.76
CA GLN A 430 0.22 -0.68 -7.75
C GLN A 430 -0.48 0.05 -6.62
N SER A 431 -1.73 0.44 -6.86
CA SER A 431 -2.63 0.97 -5.83
C SER A 431 -3.42 -0.13 -5.14
N MET A 432 -3.26 -0.24 -3.82
CA MET A 432 -4.10 -1.10 -2.99
C MET A 432 -5.54 -0.61 -2.89
N THR A 433 -5.77 0.71 -2.83
CA THR A 433 -7.09 1.35 -2.91
C THR A 433 -7.90 0.84 -4.10
N HIS A 434 -7.26 0.79 -5.28
CA HIS A 434 -7.88 0.31 -6.51
C HIS A 434 -8.20 -1.18 -6.46
N CYS A 435 -7.33 -1.98 -5.85
CA CYS A 435 -7.53 -3.42 -5.71
C CYS A 435 -8.66 -3.72 -4.73
N LEU A 436 -8.68 -3.06 -3.57
CA LEU A 436 -9.73 -3.26 -2.58
C LEU A 436 -11.09 -2.82 -3.13
N VAL A 437 -11.20 -1.61 -3.67
CA VAL A 437 -12.44 -1.11 -4.26
C VAL A 437 -12.87 -1.97 -5.45
N GLY A 438 -11.92 -2.41 -6.30
CA GLY A 438 -12.15 -3.35 -7.40
C GLY A 438 -12.76 -4.66 -6.92
N SER A 439 -12.18 -5.24 -5.87
CA SER A 439 -12.69 -6.43 -5.18
C SER A 439 -14.11 -6.25 -4.65
N ILE A 440 -14.40 -5.13 -3.98
CA ILE A 440 -15.75 -4.83 -3.47
C ILE A 440 -16.74 -4.69 -4.63
N PHE A 441 -16.37 -3.93 -5.66
CA PHE A 441 -17.20 -3.69 -6.83
C PHE A 441 -17.50 -4.98 -7.59
N GLY A 442 -16.48 -5.80 -7.89
CA GLY A 442 -16.63 -7.07 -8.58
C GLY A 442 -17.52 -8.06 -7.85
N LEU A 443 -17.30 -8.24 -6.54
CA LEU A 443 -18.17 -9.08 -5.72
C LEU A 443 -19.61 -8.53 -5.66
N GLY A 444 -19.76 -7.21 -5.54
CA GLY A 444 -21.04 -6.52 -5.51
C GLY A 444 -21.83 -6.62 -6.82
N LEU A 445 -21.17 -6.63 -7.97
CA LEU A 445 -21.79 -6.81 -9.29
C LEU A 445 -22.37 -8.22 -9.45
N VAL A 446 -21.58 -9.25 -9.12
CA VAL A 446 -21.94 -10.65 -9.42
C VAL A 446 -23.06 -11.14 -8.49
N ARG A 447 -23.12 -10.67 -7.24
CA ARG A 447 -24.19 -11.03 -6.29
C ARG A 447 -25.52 -10.30 -6.53
N SER A 448 -25.72 -9.64 -7.68
CA SER A 448 -26.97 -8.99 -8.12
C SER A 448 -27.52 -7.96 -7.09
N GLY A 449 -27.04 -6.72 -7.19
CA GLY A 449 -27.13 -5.69 -6.15
C GLY A 449 -28.51 -5.20 -5.69
N PRO A 450 -28.59 -4.96 -4.36
CA PRO A 450 -28.88 -3.68 -3.71
C PRO A 450 -27.73 -3.37 -2.71
N ILE A 451 -26.60 -4.08 -2.87
CA ILE A 451 -25.44 -4.05 -1.98
C ILE A 451 -24.60 -2.81 -2.28
N LEU A 452 -24.41 -2.48 -3.56
CA LEU A 452 -23.63 -1.33 -4.01
C LEU A 452 -24.48 -0.06 -4.02
N LYS A 453 -23.97 1.01 -3.40
CA LYS A 453 -24.55 2.35 -3.56
C LYS A 453 -23.96 2.97 -4.84
N TRP A 454 -24.71 2.92 -5.94
CA TRP A 454 -24.24 3.38 -7.26
C TRP A 454 -23.75 4.83 -7.30
N HIS A 455 -24.31 5.71 -6.46
CA HIS A 455 -23.81 7.07 -6.30
C HIS A 455 -22.34 7.06 -5.82
N THR A 456 -22.06 6.34 -4.73
CA THR A 456 -20.70 6.18 -4.17
C THR A 456 -19.76 5.53 -5.19
N VAL A 457 -20.22 4.50 -5.91
CA VAL A 457 -19.42 3.84 -6.94
C VAL A 457 -18.96 4.85 -8.00
N LYS A 458 -19.90 5.60 -8.60
CA LYS A 458 -19.58 6.63 -9.59
C LYS A 458 -18.63 7.69 -9.04
N TYR A 459 -18.85 8.08 -7.78
CA TYR A 459 -18.02 9.06 -7.08
C TYR A 459 -16.56 8.60 -6.94
N VAL A 460 -16.34 7.34 -6.56
CA VAL A 460 -14.99 6.74 -6.43
C VAL A 460 -14.32 6.60 -7.80
N PHE A 461 -15.01 6.09 -8.82
CA PHE A 461 -14.42 6.01 -10.16
C PHE A 461 -14.07 7.39 -10.73
N LEU A 462 -14.87 8.42 -10.44
CA LEU A 462 -14.57 9.80 -10.83
C LEU A 462 -13.34 10.33 -10.09
N SER A 463 -13.18 10.06 -8.79
CA SER A 463 -11.99 10.50 -8.05
C SER A 463 -10.71 9.89 -8.59
N TRP A 464 -10.75 8.64 -9.06
CA TRP A 464 -9.60 7.98 -9.68
C TRP A 464 -9.16 8.66 -10.97
N ILE A 465 -10.11 8.99 -11.84
CA ILE A 465 -9.83 9.70 -13.10
C ILE A 465 -9.29 11.10 -12.83
N LEU A 466 -9.82 11.79 -11.81
CA LEU A 466 -9.39 13.14 -11.44
C LEU A 466 -8.03 13.18 -10.73
N THR A 467 -7.60 12.09 -10.11
CA THR A 467 -6.42 12.09 -9.23
C THR A 467 -5.14 12.55 -9.95
N ILE A 468 -4.84 11.96 -11.10
CA ILE A 468 -3.64 12.26 -11.88
C ILE A 468 -3.64 13.68 -12.46
N PRO A 469 -4.69 14.13 -13.18
CA PRO A 469 -4.68 15.47 -13.74
C PRO A 469 -4.68 16.53 -12.63
N VAL A 470 -5.40 16.33 -11.53
CA VAL A 470 -5.44 17.34 -10.46
C VAL A 470 -4.11 17.40 -9.70
N SER A 471 -3.54 16.26 -9.29
CA SER A 471 -2.23 16.27 -8.61
C SER A 471 -1.12 16.79 -9.52
N GLY A 472 -1.16 16.47 -10.80
CA GLY A 472 -0.25 16.98 -11.83
C GLY A 472 -0.38 18.47 -12.05
N LEU A 473 -1.60 19.01 -12.16
CA LEU A 473 -1.83 20.44 -12.31
C LEU A 473 -1.38 21.24 -11.08
N ILE A 474 -1.64 20.72 -9.87
CA ILE A 474 -1.16 21.36 -8.64
C ILE A 474 0.37 21.37 -8.63
N SER A 475 1.01 20.24 -8.94
CA SER A 475 2.47 20.15 -8.98
C SER A 475 3.08 21.06 -10.05
N ALA A 476 2.50 21.11 -11.25
CA ALA A 476 2.92 22.02 -12.30
C ALA A 476 2.81 23.50 -11.88
N ALA A 477 1.70 23.87 -11.23
CA ALA A 477 1.50 25.23 -10.73
C ALA A 477 2.52 25.59 -9.63
N VAL A 478 2.79 24.68 -8.70
CA VAL A 478 3.83 24.85 -7.68
C VAL A 478 5.20 24.97 -8.35
N MET A 479 5.50 24.15 -9.34
CA MET A 479 6.78 24.20 -10.06
C MET A 479 6.98 25.54 -10.77
N TYR A 480 5.96 26.03 -11.47
CA TYR A 480 6.01 27.32 -12.15
C TYR A 480 6.22 28.48 -11.16
N LEU A 481 5.55 28.42 -10.00
CA LEU A 481 5.72 29.40 -8.93
C LEU A 481 7.13 29.34 -8.33
N LEU A 482 7.68 28.14 -8.11
CA LEU A 482 9.05 27.97 -7.63
C LEU A 482 10.07 28.50 -8.63
N GLN A 483 9.89 28.26 -9.94
CA GLN A 483 10.73 28.85 -10.97
C GLN A 483 10.66 30.38 -10.95
N ALA A 484 9.47 30.97 -10.81
CA ALA A 484 9.30 32.42 -10.77
C ALA A 484 9.92 33.08 -9.52
N ILE A 485 10.08 32.34 -8.42
CA ILE A 485 10.70 32.85 -7.19
C ILE A 485 12.23 32.67 -7.21
N LEU A 486 12.71 31.62 -7.89
CA LEU A 486 14.13 31.23 -7.93
C LEU A 486 14.87 31.77 -9.18
N SER A 487 14.16 32.33 -10.15
CA SER A 487 14.71 33.12 -11.27
C SER A 487 14.88 34.58 -10.89
#